data_AF-A0A2E7Z8T4-F1
#
_entry.id   AF-A0A2E7Z8T4-F1
#
_cell.length_a   1.000
_cell.length_b   1.000
_cell.length_c   1.000
_cell.angle_alpha   90.00
_cell.angle_beta   90.00
_cell.angle_gamma   90.00
#
_symmetry.space_group_name_H-M   'P 1'
#
loop_
_entity.id
_entity.type
_entity.pdbx_description
1 polymer ?
#
loop_
_entity_poly.entity_id
_entity_poly.type
_entity_poly.pdbx_seq_one_letter_code
_entity_poly.pdbx_strand_id
1 'polypeptide(L)' 'MTDRIASMRPITIASLHGLVLGGGFVLALSCDLRIAAHDVSMSLPEAVLGWPVPWGCVPRLVREVGP' A
#
# COMPACT_ATOMS: atom_id res chain seq x y z
N MET A 1 -6.65 -10.38 -3.22
CA MET A 1 -6.37 -9.92 -4.61
C MET A 1 -4.95 -9.38 -4.71
N THR A 2 -4.56 -8.41 -3.89
CA THR A 2 -3.17 -7.94 -3.82
C THR A 2 -2.18 -9.01 -3.33
N ASP A 3 -2.66 -10.07 -2.69
CA ASP A 3 -1.85 -11.23 -2.29
C ASP A 3 -1.16 -11.92 -3.47
N ARG A 4 -1.74 -11.82 -4.68
CA ARG A 4 -1.10 -12.34 -5.89
C ARG A 4 0.11 -11.51 -6.30
N ILE A 5 0.08 -10.19 -6.07
CA ILE A 5 1.23 -9.30 -6.26
C ILE A 5 2.28 -9.63 -5.21
N ALA A 6 1.87 -9.75 -3.93
CA ALA A 6 2.80 -10.00 -2.82
C ALA A 6 3.45 -11.39 -2.83
N SER A 7 2.92 -12.35 -3.59
CA SER A 7 3.45 -13.73 -3.71
C SER A 7 4.00 -14.05 -5.09
N MET A 8 4.09 -13.05 -5.97
CA MET A 8 4.62 -13.23 -7.31
C MET A 8 6.13 -13.52 -7.27
N ARG A 9 6.61 -14.33 -8.22
CA ARG A 9 8.05 -14.61 -8.35
C ARG A 9 8.87 -13.39 -8.78
N PRO A 10 8.43 -12.56 -9.74
CA PRO A 10 9.17 -11.36 -10.10
C PRO A 10 9.16 -10.33 -8.95
N ILE A 11 10.26 -9.59 -8.81
CA ILE A 11 10.31 -8.42 -7.92
C ILE A 11 9.41 -7.33 -8.47
N THR A 12 8.52 -6.83 -7.63
CA THR A 12 7.52 -5.81 -7.95
C THR A 12 7.95 -4.44 -7.40
N ILE A 13 7.88 -3.41 -8.25
CA ILE A 13 8.28 -2.05 -7.89
C ILE A 13 7.12 -1.10 -8.13
N ALA A 14 6.67 -0.42 -7.09
CA ALA A 14 5.68 0.64 -7.19
C ALA A 14 6.37 2.01 -7.36
N SER A 15 6.09 2.70 -8.45
CA SER A 15 6.50 4.09 -8.66
C SER A 15 5.34 5.01 -8.27
N LEU A 16 5.54 5.83 -7.24
CA LEU A 16 4.50 6.61 -6.57
C LEU A 16 4.66 8.10 -6.89
N HIS A 17 3.55 8.74 -7.27
CA HIS A 17 3.47 10.17 -7.59
C HIS A 17 2.16 10.75 -7.07
N GLY A 18 2.17 11.98 -6.56
CA GLY A 18 0.98 12.68 -6.08
C GLY A 18 0.20 11.88 -5.03
N LEU A 19 -1.10 11.68 -5.23
CA LEU A 19 -1.99 11.04 -4.26
C LEU A 19 -2.06 9.52 -4.45
N VAL A 20 -1.67 8.77 -3.42
CA VAL A 20 -1.75 7.31 -3.37
C VAL A 20 -2.69 6.93 -2.23
N LEU A 21 -3.96 6.75 -2.55
CA LEU A 21 -5.03 6.63 -1.56
C LEU A 21 -5.67 5.24 -1.60
N GLY A 22 -6.11 4.77 -0.43
CA GLY A 22 -6.97 3.61 -0.28
C GLY A 22 -6.42 2.37 -0.98
N GLY A 23 -7.20 1.76 -1.88
CA GLY A 23 -6.76 0.60 -2.66
C GLY A 23 -5.44 0.78 -3.43
N GLY A 24 -5.12 2.00 -3.87
CA GLY A 24 -3.83 2.31 -4.49
C GLY A 24 -2.66 2.18 -3.49
N PHE A 25 -2.87 2.64 -2.25
CA PHE A 25 -1.90 2.45 -1.17
C PHE A 25 -1.80 0.99 -0.75
N VAL A 26 -2.92 0.26 -0.70
CA VAL A 26 -2.91 -1.19 -0.44
C VAL A 26 -2.12 -1.96 -1.51
N LEU A 27 -2.28 -1.58 -2.78
CA LEU A 27 -1.49 -2.17 -3.88
C LEU A 27 -0.01 -1.85 -3.72
N ALA A 28 0.36 -0.59 -3.45
CA ALA A 28 1.74 -0.19 -3.23
C ALA A 28 2.39 -0.91 -2.04
N LEU A 29 1.65 -1.12 -0.94
CA LEU A 29 2.10 -1.91 0.21
C LEU A 29 2.30 -3.39 -0.11
N SER A 30 1.70 -3.89 -1.19
CA SER A 30 1.82 -5.28 -1.62
C SER A 30 2.98 -5.51 -2.58
N CYS A 31 3.62 -4.44 -3.07
CA CYS A 31 4.85 -4.52 -3.84
C CYS A 31 6.07 -4.71 -2.93
N ASP A 32 7.14 -5.28 -3.48
CA ASP A 32 8.42 -5.49 -2.78
C ASP A 32 9.14 -4.17 -2.50
N LEU A 33 9.18 -3.29 -3.50
CA LEU A 33 9.84 -1.99 -3.42
C LEU A 33 8.88 -0.85 -3.77
N ARG A 34 9.09 0.31 -3.15
CA ARG A 34 8.33 1.54 -3.36
C ARG A 34 9.31 2.69 -3.58
N ILE A 35 9.16 3.40 -4.70
CA ILE A 35 9.92 4.61 -5.02
C ILE A 35 8.93 5.75 -5.11
N ALA A 36 9.04 6.72 -4.20
CA ALA A 36 8.12 7.85 -4.10
C ALA A 36 8.78 9.15 -4.54
N ALA A 37 8.07 9.92 -5.36
CA ALA A 37 8.40 11.32 -5.60
C ALA A 37 8.21 12.15 -4.32
N HIS A 38 8.87 13.32 -4.24
CA HIS A 38 8.83 14.18 -3.06
C HIS A 38 7.44 14.74 -2.73
N ASP A 39 6.54 14.80 -3.72
CA ASP A 39 5.18 15.31 -3.60
C ASP A 39 4.15 14.23 -3.21
N VAL A 40 4.61 13.00 -2.94
CA VAL A 40 3.71 11.88 -2.65
C VAL A 40 3.03 12.05 -1.29
N SER A 41 1.70 11.88 -1.29
CA SER A 41 0.91 11.71 -0.08
C SER A 41 0.18 10.37 -0.11
N MET A 42 0.40 9.56 0.93
CA MET A 42 -0.20 8.24 1.12
C MET A 42 -1.18 8.26 2.27
N SER A 43 -2.40 7.75 2.07
CA SER A 43 -3.35 7.59 3.16
C SER A 43 -4.40 6.49 2.92
N LEU A 44 -5.00 6.01 4.00
CA LEU A 44 -6.13 5.07 4.01
C LEU A 44 -7.39 5.82 4.51
N PRO A 45 -8.05 6.62 3.65
CA PRO A 45 -9.24 7.37 4.05
C PRO A 45 -10.37 6.46 4.55
N GLU A 46 -10.40 5.20 4.11
CA GLU A 46 -11.36 4.18 4.56
C GLU A 46 -11.37 4.04 6.08
N ALA A 47 -10.20 4.10 6.74
CA ALA A 47 -10.10 3.99 8.19
C ALA A 47 -10.81 5.15 8.91
N VAL A 48 -10.70 6.37 8.38
CA VAL A 48 -11.37 7.56 8.93
C VAL A 48 -12.87 7.51 8.69
N LEU A 49 -13.29 6.90 7.58
CA LEU A 49 -14.71 6.74 7.21
C LEU A 49 -15.41 5.58 7.95
N GLY A 50 -14.72 4.89 8.87
CA GLY A 50 -15.24 3.70 9.55
C GLY A 50 -15.41 2.49 8.63
N TRP A 51 -14.78 2.53 7.46
CA TRP A 51 -14.81 1.43 6.51
C TRP A 51 -13.67 0.45 6.79
N PRO A 52 -13.92 -0.88 6.72
CA PRO A 52 -12.86 -1.87 6.90
C PRO A 52 -11.75 -1.68 5.86
N VAL A 53 -10.48 -1.73 6.28
CA VAL A 53 -9.35 -1.71 5.33
C VAL A 53 -9.07 -3.15 4.86
N PRO A 54 -9.39 -3.51 3.61
CA PRO A 54 -9.35 -4.90 3.15
C PRO A 54 -7.94 -5.34 2.69
N TRP A 55 -7.85 -6.58 2.20
CA TRP A 55 -6.71 -7.14 1.46
C TRP A 55 -5.38 -7.20 2.23
N GLY A 56 -5.45 -7.46 3.54
CA GLY A 56 -4.25 -7.67 4.37
C GLY A 56 -3.39 -6.43 4.53
N CYS A 57 -3.95 -5.24 4.30
CA CYS A 57 -3.22 -3.98 4.36
C CYS A 57 -2.66 -3.70 5.76
N VAL A 58 -3.46 -3.84 6.82
CA VAL A 58 -3.07 -3.49 8.19
C VAL A 58 -1.79 -4.20 8.64
N PRO A 59 -1.67 -5.55 8.59
CA PRO A 59 -0.43 -6.21 8.99
C PRO A 59 0.76 -5.84 8.10
N ARG A 60 0.55 -5.55 6.80
CA ARG A 60 1.63 -5.07 5.91
C ARG A 60 2.08 -3.67 6.31
N LEU A 61 1.16 -2.76 6.61
CA LEU A 61 1.47 -1.40 7.03
C LEU A 61 2.26 -1.42 8.36
N VAL A 62 1.80 -2.17 9.35
CA VAL A 62 2.49 -2.32 10.65
C VAL A 62 3.91 -2.87 10.47
N ARG A 63 4.14 -3.76 9.50
CA ARG A 63 5.50 -4.27 9.19
C ARG A 63 6.44 -3.16 8.70
N GLU A 64 5.91 -2.15 8.02
CA GLU A 64 6.72 -1.09 7.39
C GLU A 64 6.93 0.12 8.32
N VAL A 65 5.94 0.48 9.13
CA VAL A 65 6.00 1.71 9.97
C VAL A 65 5.99 1.45 11.48
N GLY A 66 5.82 0.20 11.91
CA GLY A 66 5.65 -0.15 13.32
C GLY A 66 4.20 0.00 13.82
N PRO A 67 3.96 -0.34 15.10
CA PRO A 67 2.67 -0.20 15.76
C PRO A 67 2.34 1.26 16.13
#